data_AF-A0A231NSY8-F1
#
_entry.id   AF-A0A231NSY8-F1
#
_cell.length_a   1.000
_cell.length_b   1.000
_cell.length_c   1.000
_cell.angle_alpha   90.00
_cell.angle_beta   90.00
_cell.angle_gamma   90.00
#
_symmetry.space_group_name_H-M   'P 1'
#
loop_
_entity.id
_entity.type
_entity.pdbx_description
1 polymer ?
#
loop_
_entity_poly.entity_id
_entity_poly.type
_entity_poly.pdbx_seq_one_letter_code
_entity_poly.pdbx_strand_id
1 'polypeptide(L)'
;MRKRLFIVCILFLSIATLVGCIPTSEKESDSLGLESTDRYELLIGLNDVSTGKQIMDTHEAIEIIKMKLLNHVSGVTLTVSNGYYYIGALIVDETTLNCVIYGANDESIAALVDEINKDLNVSVLVSKTPSKYRLITP
;
A
#
# COMPACT_ATOMS: atom_id res chain seq x y z
N MET A 1 63.21 -19.93 17.57
CA MET A 1 61.78 -20.35 17.65
C MET A 1 60.85 -19.24 18.15
N ARG A 2 61.24 -18.41 19.14
CA ARG A 2 60.41 -17.28 19.65
C ARG A 2 59.87 -16.30 18.59
N LYS A 3 60.70 -15.88 17.61
CA LYS A 3 60.27 -14.92 16.57
C LYS A 3 59.16 -15.46 15.64
N ARG A 4 59.16 -16.77 15.35
CA ARG A 4 58.10 -17.41 14.55
C ARG A 4 56.79 -17.53 15.32
N LEU A 5 56.86 -17.73 16.64
CA LEU A 5 55.69 -17.75 17.52
C LEU A 5 55.01 -16.37 17.60
N PHE A 6 55.80 -15.29 17.69
CA PHE A 6 55.29 -13.92 17.70
C PHE A 6 54.55 -13.55 16.40
N ILE A 7 55.06 -13.98 15.24
CA ILE A 7 54.41 -13.73 13.95
C ILE A 7 53.07 -14.45 13.86
N VAL A 8 52.98 -15.69 14.36
CA VAL A 8 51.72 -16.46 14.39
C VAL A 8 50.70 -15.81 15.33
N CYS A 9 51.13 -15.32 16.50
CA CYS A 9 50.24 -14.62 17.42
C CYS A 9 49.70 -13.29 16.84
N ILE A 10 50.54 -12.53 16.12
CA ILE A 10 50.11 -11.29 15.45
C ILE A 10 49.11 -11.62 14.33
N LEU A 11 49.33 -12.69 13.58
CA LEU A 11 48.45 -13.11 12.49
C LEU A 11 47.06 -13.51 13.02
N PHE A 12 47.01 -14.27 14.12
CA PHE A 12 45.75 -14.60 14.80
C PHE A 12 45.05 -13.37 15.38
N LEU A 13 45.80 -12.40 15.90
CA LEU A 13 45.24 -11.17 16.44
C LEU A 13 44.62 -10.29 15.34
N SER A 14 45.24 -10.23 14.16
CA SER A 14 44.67 -9.50 13.00
C SER A 14 43.41 -10.15 12.43
N ILE A 15 43.30 -11.48 12.46
CA ILE A 15 42.09 -12.18 12.01
C ILE A 15 40.93 -11.96 12.99
N ALA A 16 41.21 -11.90 14.30
CA ALA A 16 40.18 -11.65 15.31
C ALA A 16 39.54 -10.25 15.20
N THR A 17 40.29 -9.25 14.73
CA THR A 17 39.76 -7.88 14.55
C THR A 17 38.82 -7.72 13.35
N LEU A 18 38.82 -8.67 12.40
CA LEU A 18 37.94 -8.62 11.21
C LEU A 18 36.56 -9.23 11.44
N VAL A 19 36.35 -9.96 12.54
CA VAL A 19 35.06 -10.61 12.90
C VAL A 19 34.11 -9.64 13.63
N GLY A 20 34.58 -8.42 13.96
CA GLY A 20 33.83 -7.43 14.72
C GLY A 20 32.90 -6.50 13.91
N CYS A 21 32.95 -6.53 12.58
CA CYS A 21 31.98 -5.80 11.75
C CYS A 21 30.71 -6.63 11.58
N ILE A 22 29.97 -6.83 12.67
CA ILE A 22 28.55 -7.14 12.56
C ILE A 22 27.89 -5.82 12.15
N PRO A 23 27.33 -5.69 10.93
CA PRO A 23 26.51 -4.54 10.63
C PRO A 23 25.40 -4.52 11.67
N THR A 24 25.33 -3.44 12.45
CA THR A 24 24.20 -3.16 13.32
C THR A 24 23.00 -3.24 12.40
N SER A 25 22.21 -4.31 12.52
CA SER A 25 20.92 -4.42 11.85
C SER A 25 20.15 -3.18 12.28
N GLU A 26 20.02 -2.22 11.39
CA GLU A 26 19.05 -1.15 11.57
C GLU A 26 17.74 -1.86 11.91
N LYS A 27 17.13 -1.49 13.03
CA LYS A 27 15.76 -1.93 13.32
C LYS A 27 14.96 -1.57 12.08
N GLU A 28 14.47 -2.55 11.34
CA GLU A 28 13.44 -2.35 10.33
C GLU A 28 12.27 -1.68 11.06
N SER A 29 12.20 -0.35 10.99
CA SER A 29 11.05 0.42 11.47
C SER A 29 9.83 0.20 10.60
N ASP A 30 10.04 -0.39 9.42
CA ASP A 30 9.05 -0.60 8.39
C ASP A 30 8.62 -2.07 8.28
N SER A 31 8.01 -2.61 9.34
CA SER A 31 7.52 -4.00 9.34
C SER A 31 6.41 -4.28 8.32
N LEU A 32 5.88 -3.25 7.68
CA LEU A 32 4.83 -3.32 6.67
C LEU A 32 5.33 -2.95 5.25
N GLY A 33 6.62 -2.65 5.09
CA GLY A 33 7.21 -2.29 3.80
C GLY A 33 6.62 -1.01 3.17
N LEU A 34 6.06 -0.09 3.95
CA LEU A 34 5.36 1.10 3.47
C LEU A 34 6.30 2.16 2.86
N GLU A 35 7.57 2.20 3.27
CA GLU A 35 8.53 3.23 2.86
C GLU A 35 9.03 3.01 1.43
N SER A 36 9.20 1.74 1.00
CA SER A 36 9.79 1.37 -0.29
C SER A 36 8.79 0.85 -1.34
N THR A 37 7.51 0.76 -1.00
CA THR A 37 6.49 0.12 -1.87
C THR A 37 5.58 1.14 -2.52
N ASP A 38 4.95 0.80 -3.63
CA ASP A 38 4.05 1.71 -4.33
C ASP A 38 2.85 2.16 -3.47
N ARG A 39 2.42 3.39 -3.69
CA ARG A 39 1.19 3.99 -3.20
C ARG A 39 0.14 3.92 -4.29
N TYR A 40 -0.99 3.31 -3.97
CA TYR A 40 -2.16 3.27 -4.83
C TYR A 40 -3.25 4.21 -4.31
N GLU A 41 -3.88 4.91 -5.23
CA GLU A 41 -5.11 5.65 -4.99
C GLU A 41 -6.22 4.99 -5.81
N LEU A 42 -7.27 4.52 -5.14
CA LEU A 42 -8.48 4.03 -5.79
C LEU A 42 -9.59 5.07 -5.60
N LEU A 43 -10.22 5.49 -6.68
CA LEU A 43 -11.42 6.33 -6.65
C LEU A 43 -12.59 5.45 -7.09
N ILE A 44 -13.47 5.10 -6.13
CA ILE A 44 -14.59 4.19 -6.36
C ILE A 44 -15.87 5.02 -6.39
N GLY A 45 -16.44 5.21 -7.58
CA GLY A 45 -17.71 5.92 -7.76
C GLY A 45 -18.88 5.01 -7.38
N LEU A 46 -19.72 5.41 -6.43
CA LEU A 46 -20.80 4.57 -5.89
C LEU A 46 -22.06 4.51 -6.76
N ASN A 47 -22.07 5.22 -7.89
CA ASN A 47 -23.11 5.08 -8.88
C ASN A 47 -22.97 3.73 -9.60
N ASP A 48 -24.09 3.02 -9.73
CA ASP A 48 -24.16 1.81 -10.52
C ASP A 48 -23.92 2.14 -12.00
N VAL A 49 -22.99 1.41 -12.64
CA VAL A 49 -22.53 1.68 -14.01
C VAL A 49 -23.66 1.57 -15.04
N SER A 50 -24.66 0.72 -14.78
CA SER A 50 -25.77 0.49 -15.71
C SER A 50 -26.81 1.59 -15.68
N THR A 51 -27.08 2.15 -14.49
CA THR A 51 -28.16 3.11 -14.26
C THR A 51 -27.67 4.55 -14.11
N GLY A 52 -26.37 4.74 -13.84
CA GLY A 52 -25.76 6.04 -13.56
C GLY A 52 -26.25 6.68 -12.25
N LYS A 53 -26.76 5.86 -11.31
CA LYS A 53 -27.31 6.32 -10.04
C LYS A 53 -26.82 5.46 -8.89
N GLN A 54 -26.73 6.06 -7.71
CA GLN A 54 -26.42 5.34 -6.50
C GLN A 54 -27.63 4.49 -6.08
N ILE A 55 -27.46 3.17 -6.11
CA ILE A 55 -28.49 2.20 -5.70
C ILE A 55 -28.30 1.80 -4.24
N MET A 56 -27.04 1.67 -3.81
CA MET A 56 -26.65 1.24 -2.47
C MET A 56 -26.44 2.43 -1.54
N ASP A 57 -26.81 2.29 -0.27
CA ASP A 57 -26.52 3.31 0.74
C ASP A 57 -25.00 3.51 0.90
N THR A 58 -24.57 4.76 1.12
CA THR A 58 -23.14 5.09 1.22
C THR A 58 -22.47 4.35 2.37
N HIS A 59 -23.12 4.22 3.53
CA HIS A 59 -22.54 3.54 4.67
C HIS A 59 -22.42 2.04 4.43
N GLU A 60 -23.45 1.43 3.84
CA GLU A 60 -23.43 0.03 3.43
C GLU A 60 -22.30 -0.24 2.42
N ALA A 61 -22.16 0.60 1.40
CA ALA A 61 -21.09 0.49 0.41
C ALA A 61 -19.70 0.60 1.04
N ILE A 62 -19.51 1.54 1.98
CA ILE A 62 -18.25 1.69 2.73
C ILE A 62 -17.90 0.41 3.48
N GLU A 63 -18.85 -0.19 4.20
CA GLU A 63 -18.59 -1.41 4.96
C GLU A 63 -18.21 -2.58 4.06
N ILE A 64 -18.92 -2.79 2.95
CA ILE A 64 -18.61 -3.85 1.99
C ILE A 64 -17.24 -3.64 1.36
N ILE A 65 -16.97 -2.43 0.86
CA ILE A 65 -15.71 -2.10 0.19
C ILE A 65 -14.54 -2.19 1.17
N LYS A 66 -14.71 -1.74 2.42
CA LYS A 66 -13.70 -1.88 3.48
C LYS A 66 -13.34 -3.35 3.73
N MET A 67 -14.33 -4.23 3.80
CA MET A 67 -14.07 -5.67 3.99
C MET A 67 -13.31 -6.27 2.80
N LYS A 68 -13.68 -5.90 1.57
CA LYS A 68 -12.97 -6.33 0.36
C LYS A 68 -11.52 -5.84 0.35
N LEU A 69 -11.29 -4.56 0.64
CA LEU A 69 -9.94 -3.98 0.74
C LEU A 69 -9.06 -4.76 1.72
N LEU A 70 -9.54 -4.99 2.94
CA LEU A 70 -8.76 -5.66 3.98
C LEU A 70 -8.47 -7.15 3.70
N ASN A 71 -9.16 -7.76 2.73
CA ASN A 71 -8.83 -9.12 2.28
C ASN A 71 -7.63 -9.16 1.32
N HIS A 72 -7.33 -8.05 0.64
CA HIS A 72 -6.27 -7.97 -0.39
C HIS A 72 -5.08 -7.13 0.05
N VAL A 73 -5.25 -6.20 0.99
CA VAL A 73 -4.21 -5.26 1.41
C VAL A 73 -4.11 -5.16 2.93
N SER A 74 -2.91 -4.85 3.44
CA SER A 74 -2.65 -4.78 4.88
C SER A 74 -3.30 -3.59 5.58
N GLY A 75 -3.66 -2.55 4.83
CA GLY A 75 -4.28 -1.36 5.38
C GLY A 75 -4.71 -0.38 4.30
N VAL A 76 -5.65 0.47 4.64
CA VAL A 76 -6.21 1.49 3.75
C VAL A 76 -6.63 2.72 4.55
N THR A 77 -6.42 3.90 3.98
CA THR A 77 -7.06 5.13 4.45
C THR A 77 -8.23 5.44 3.53
N LEU A 78 -9.43 5.61 4.10
CA LEU A 78 -10.66 5.89 3.36
C LEU A 78 -11.12 7.32 3.61
N THR A 79 -11.54 8.00 2.55
CA THR A 79 -12.26 9.26 2.63
C THR A 79 -13.46 9.23 1.70
N VAL A 80 -14.57 9.83 2.13
CA VAL A 80 -15.78 10.00 1.31
C VAL A 80 -15.72 11.39 0.69
N SER A 81 -15.94 11.46 -0.61
CA SER A 81 -16.00 12.71 -1.37
C SER A 81 -17.26 12.73 -2.23
N ASN A 82 -17.67 13.94 -2.63
CA ASN A 82 -18.75 14.13 -3.60
C ASN A 82 -18.16 14.74 -4.86
N GLY A 83 -18.52 14.18 -6.00
CA GLY A 83 -18.16 14.64 -7.33
C GLY A 83 -19.40 15.08 -8.13
N TYR A 84 -19.16 16.01 -9.05
CA TYR A 84 -20.16 16.54 -9.97
C TYR A 84 -19.54 16.60 -11.37
N TYR A 85 -20.14 15.93 -12.35
CA TYR A 85 -19.60 15.90 -13.71
C TYR A 85 -20.70 15.82 -14.76
N TYR A 86 -20.35 16.11 -16.01
CA TYR A 86 -21.29 16.06 -17.13
C TYR A 86 -21.19 14.74 -17.88
N ILE A 87 -22.35 14.14 -18.18
CA ILE A 87 -22.51 13.13 -19.24
C ILE A 87 -23.43 13.72 -20.30
N GLY A 88 -22.84 14.21 -21.39
CA GLY A 88 -23.57 14.98 -22.40
C GLY A 88 -24.16 16.26 -21.79
N ALA A 89 -25.49 16.36 -21.76
CA ALA A 89 -26.21 17.50 -21.19
C ALA A 89 -26.65 17.29 -19.73
N LEU A 90 -26.42 16.09 -19.16
CA LEU A 90 -26.85 15.74 -17.81
C LEU A 90 -25.72 16.01 -16.82
N ILE A 91 -26.07 16.59 -15.66
CA ILE A 91 -25.19 16.65 -14.49
C ILE A 91 -25.40 15.35 -13.72
N VAL A 92 -24.29 14.68 -13.42
CA VAL A 92 -24.24 13.51 -12.55
C VAL A 92 -23.66 13.93 -11.22
N ASP A 93 -24.40 13.64 -10.15
CA ASP A 93 -23.94 13.72 -8.79
C ASP A 93 -23.42 12.34 -8.38
N GLU A 94 -22.22 12.26 -7.82
CA GLU A 94 -21.61 10.99 -7.46
C GLU A 94 -20.94 11.05 -6.10
N THR A 95 -21.29 10.12 -5.22
CA THR A 95 -20.48 9.84 -4.03
C THR A 95 -19.31 8.96 -4.45
N THR A 96 -18.09 9.35 -4.07
CA THR A 96 -16.87 8.61 -4.38
C THR A 96 -16.13 8.24 -3.10
N LEU A 97 -15.69 6.99 -3.00
CA LEU A 97 -14.76 6.55 -1.96
C LEU A 97 -13.33 6.64 -2.49
N ASN A 98 -12.53 7.50 -1.86
CA ASN A 98 -11.10 7.59 -2.16
C ASN A 98 -10.34 6.72 -1.17
N CYS A 99 -9.61 5.75 -1.69
CA CYS A 99 -8.83 4.80 -0.92
C CYS A 99 -7.35 5.04 -1.18
N VAL A 100 -6.57 5.28 -0.14
CA VAL A 100 -5.11 5.35 -0.24
C VAL A 100 -4.52 4.10 0.40
N ILE A 101 -3.76 3.36 -0.39
CA ILE A 101 -3.19 2.07 -0.04
C ILE A 101 -1.68 2.14 -0.23
N TYR A 102 -0.94 1.59 0.74
CA TYR A 102 0.52 1.47 0.70
C TYR A 102 0.89 0.00 0.84
N GLY A 103 2.02 -0.40 0.26
CA GLY A 103 2.52 -1.77 0.47
C GLY A 103 1.84 -2.84 -0.38
N ALA A 104 0.92 -2.46 -1.28
CA ALA A 104 0.24 -3.41 -2.17
C ALA A 104 1.03 -3.65 -3.46
N ASN A 105 0.81 -4.80 -4.10
CA ASN A 105 1.34 -5.09 -5.43
C ASN A 105 0.23 -5.00 -6.49
N ASP A 106 0.61 -4.92 -7.77
CA ASP A 106 -0.33 -4.76 -8.89
C ASP A 106 -1.36 -5.90 -8.96
N GLU A 107 -0.96 -7.13 -8.65
CA GLU A 107 -1.82 -8.31 -8.70
C GLU A 107 -2.93 -8.24 -7.64
N SER A 108 -2.59 -7.88 -6.41
CA SER A 108 -3.56 -7.67 -5.33
C SER A 108 -4.54 -6.54 -5.64
N ILE A 109 -4.06 -5.43 -6.22
CA ILE A 109 -4.94 -4.32 -6.60
C ILE A 109 -5.86 -4.71 -7.75
N ALA A 110 -5.37 -5.42 -8.76
CA ALA A 110 -6.20 -5.91 -9.86
C ALA A 110 -7.29 -6.88 -9.36
N ALA A 111 -6.93 -7.85 -8.52
CA ALA A 111 -7.89 -8.80 -7.95
C ALA A 111 -8.97 -8.11 -7.11
N LEU A 112 -8.57 -7.13 -6.29
CA LEU A 112 -9.50 -6.30 -5.52
C LEU A 112 -10.49 -5.54 -6.42
N VAL A 113 -9.99 -4.89 -7.47
CA VAL A 113 -10.81 -4.10 -8.39
C VAL A 113 -11.80 -4.99 -9.13
N ASP A 114 -11.37 -6.16 -9.58
CA ASP A 114 -12.24 -7.15 -10.22
C ASP A 114 -13.35 -7.60 -9.27
N GLU A 115 -13.02 -7.86 -8.00
CA GLU A 115 -14.00 -8.26 -6.99
C GLU A 115 -15.02 -7.16 -6.68
N ILE A 116 -14.58 -5.91 -6.61
CA ILE A 116 -15.46 -4.75 -6.41
C ILE A 116 -16.39 -4.56 -7.61
N ASN A 117 -15.85 -4.55 -8.82
CA ASN A 117 -16.62 -4.35 -10.04
C ASN A 117 -17.68 -5.46 -10.22
N LYS A 118 -17.29 -6.71 -9.96
CA LYS A 118 -18.19 -7.86 -10.11
C LYS A 118 -19.35 -7.83 -9.13
N ASP A 119 -19.10 -7.48 -7.87
CA ASP A 119 -20.09 -7.60 -6.82
C ASP A 119 -20.97 -6.35 -6.67
N LEU A 120 -20.43 -5.17 -7.00
CA LEU A 120 -21.10 -3.89 -6.79
C LEU A 120 -21.50 -3.19 -8.09
N ASN A 121 -21.00 -3.63 -9.26
CA ASN A 121 -21.23 -2.98 -10.56
C ASN A 121 -20.94 -1.47 -10.56
N VAL A 122 -19.85 -1.08 -9.90
CA VAL A 122 -19.37 0.30 -9.78
C VAL A 122 -18.15 0.55 -10.65
N SER A 123 -17.78 1.82 -10.82
CA SER A 123 -16.53 2.19 -11.50
C SER A 123 -15.40 2.41 -10.50
N VAL A 124 -14.19 1.95 -10.85
CA VAL A 124 -12.98 2.16 -10.04
C VAL A 124 -11.87 2.71 -10.91
N LEU A 125 -11.36 3.89 -10.54
CA LEU A 125 -10.13 4.44 -11.12
C LEU A 125 -8.97 4.11 -10.21
N VAL A 126 -7.86 3.68 -10.80
CA VAL A 126 -6.64 3.32 -10.07
C VAL A 126 -5.49 4.22 -10.52
N SER A 127 -4.82 4.85 -9.56
CA SER A 127 -3.56 5.56 -9.77
C SER A 127 -2.46 4.90 -8.95
N LYS A 128 -1.27 4.79 -9.54
CA LYS A 128 -0.09 4.19 -8.91
C LYS A 128 1.05 5.22 -8.90
N THR A 129 1.64 5.43 -7.72
CA THR A 129 2.79 6.33 -7.54
C THR A 129 3.84 5.67 -6.66
N PRO A 130 5.15 5.80 -6.95
CA PRO A 130 6.17 5.31 -6.04
C PRO A 130 6.06 5.99 -4.68
N SER A 131 6.07 5.23 -3.58
CA SER A 131 6.17 5.83 -2.24
C SER A 131 7.57 6.42 -2.04
N LYS A 132 7.60 7.59 -1.43
CA LYS A 132 8.82 8.22 -0.89
C LYS A 132 8.65 8.57 0.58
N TYR A 133 7.72 7.89 1.25
CA TYR A 133 7.39 8.17 2.64
C TYR A 133 8.42 7.54 3.57
N ARG A 134 8.59 8.16 4.73
CA ARG A 134 9.41 7.64 5.83
C ARG A 134 8.54 7.61 7.08
N LEU A 135 8.48 6.45 7.73
CA LEU A 135 7.92 6.29 9.05
C LEU A 135 8.80 7.05 10.04
N ILE A 136 8.23 8.06 10.65
CA ILE A 136 8.86 8.76 11.77
C ILE A 136 8.42 8.03 13.03
N THR A 137 9.34 7.26 13.63
CA THR A 137 9.11 6.69 14.95
C THR A 137 9.08 7.81 15.99
N PRO A 138 8.16 7.78 16.98
CA PRO A 138 8.12 8.75 18.07
C PRO A 138 9.46 8.91 18.80
#